data_AF-A0A449BBS7-F1
#
_entry.id   AF-A0A449BBS7-F1
#
_cell.length_a   1.000
_cell.length_b   1.000
_cell.length_c   1.000
_cell.angle_alpha   90.00
_cell.angle_beta   90.00
_cell.angle_gamma   90.00
#
_symmetry.space_group_name_H-M   'P 1'
#
loop_
_entity.id
_entity.type
_entity.pdbx_description
1 polymer ?
#
loop_
_entity_poly.entity_id
_entity_poly.type
_entity_poly.pdbx_seq_one_letter_code
_entity_poly.pdbx_strand_id
1 'polypeptide(L)'
;MEKFSLLQYTKKIIEKLDNENLYITHINIAYKFISYYENNIGNIDSITEEHFDNMISAVYERYIESDSADILDEIIENILNEDSLVW
;
A
#
# COMPACT_ATOMS: atom_id res chain seq x y z
N MET A 1 16.61 -5.43 10.03
CA MET A 1 15.42 -5.17 9.21
C MET A 1 15.90 -4.70 7.87
N GLU A 2 15.47 -5.35 6.79
CA GLU A 2 15.76 -4.89 5.43
C GLU A 2 14.92 -3.64 5.12
N LYS A 3 15.53 -2.69 4.42
CA LYS A 3 14.84 -1.49 3.95
C LYS A 3 13.90 -1.86 2.81
N PHE A 4 12.80 -1.14 2.70
CA PHE A 4 11.91 -1.29 1.55
C PHE A 4 12.67 -1.10 0.23
N SER A 5 12.37 -1.95 -0.75
CA SER A 5 12.81 -1.81 -2.12
C SER A 5 11.61 -1.97 -3.04
N LEU A 6 11.26 -0.89 -3.74
CA LEU A 6 10.18 -0.90 -4.70
C LEU A 6 10.34 -2.03 -5.73
N LEU A 7 11.58 -2.29 -6.18
CA LEU A 7 11.87 -3.34 -7.14
C LEU A 7 11.64 -4.74 -6.57
N GLN A 8 12.05 -5.00 -5.33
CA GLN A 8 11.84 -6.30 -4.68
C GLN A 8 10.36 -6.53 -4.38
N TYR A 9 9.67 -5.51 -3.87
CA TYR A 9 8.25 -5.55 -3.62
C TYR A 9 7.45 -5.84 -4.90
N THR A 10 7.75 -5.14 -5.99
CA THR A 10 7.09 -5.37 -7.29
C THR A 10 7.28 -6.81 -7.78
N LYS A 11 8.47 -7.41 -7.60
CA LYS A 11 8.72 -8.82 -7.97
C LYS A 11 7.89 -9.79 -7.12
N LYS A 12 7.88 -9.60 -5.80
CA LYS A 12 7.11 -10.42 -4.84
C LYS A 12 5.62 -10.37 -5.16
N ILE A 13 5.11 -9.19 -5.49
CA ILE A 13 3.72 -8.96 -5.90
C ILE A 13 3.39 -9.68 -7.20
N ILE A 14 4.25 -9.58 -8.23
CA ILE A 14 4.06 -10.30 -9.50
C ILE A 14 3.96 -11.82 -9.28
N GLU A 15 4.84 -12.40 -8.44
CA GLU A 15 4.83 -13.84 -8.11
C GLU A 15 3.59 -14.27 -7.31
N LYS A 16 3.10 -13.43 -6.39
CA LYS A 16 1.89 -13.70 -5.59
C LYS A 16 0.63 -13.62 -6.45
N LEU A 17 0.56 -12.61 -7.31
CA LEU A 17 -0.60 -12.31 -8.12
C LEU A 17 -0.86 -13.39 -9.19
N ASP A 18 0.18 -14.13 -9.63
CA ASP A 18 0.07 -15.20 -10.65
C ASP A 18 -0.83 -16.33 -10.15
N ASN A 19 -1.07 -16.40 -8.84
CA ASN A 19 -1.91 -17.40 -8.20
C ASN A 19 -3.34 -16.93 -7.88
N GLU A 20 -3.66 -15.61 -7.88
CA GLU A 20 -4.90 -15.10 -7.27
C GLU A 20 -5.81 -14.25 -8.18
N ASN A 21 -5.42 -13.92 -9.41
CA ASN A 21 -6.28 -13.20 -10.38
C ASN A 21 -6.76 -11.80 -9.91
N LEU A 22 -6.08 -11.18 -8.93
CA LEU A 22 -6.38 -9.87 -8.32
C LEU A 22 -5.42 -8.75 -8.78
N TYR A 23 -4.77 -8.97 -9.94
CA TYR A 23 -3.56 -8.27 -10.40
C TYR A 23 -3.64 -6.75 -10.42
N ILE A 24 -4.70 -6.21 -11.00
CA ILE A 24 -4.76 -4.77 -11.31
C ILE A 24 -5.06 -3.97 -10.04
N THR A 25 -5.94 -4.48 -9.17
CA THR A 25 -6.35 -3.79 -7.95
C THR A 25 -5.18 -3.63 -6.99
N HIS A 26 -4.43 -4.70 -6.75
CA HIS A 26 -3.35 -4.68 -5.76
C HIS A 26 -2.16 -3.81 -6.21
N ILE A 27 -1.80 -3.85 -7.50
CA ILE A 27 -0.76 -2.98 -8.06
C ILE A 27 -1.21 -1.52 -8.04
N ASN A 28 -2.48 -1.24 -8.36
CA ASN A 28 -3.02 0.12 -8.33
C ASN A 28 -3.04 0.70 -6.91
N ILE A 29 -3.43 -0.11 -5.91
CA ILE A 29 -3.37 0.25 -4.49
C ILE A 29 -1.94 0.57 -4.07
N ALA A 30 -0.98 -0.33 -4.34
CA ALA A 30 0.41 -0.12 -3.97
C ALA A 30 0.99 1.14 -4.63
N TYR A 31 0.72 1.35 -5.92
CA TYR A 31 1.18 2.53 -6.65
C TYR A 31 0.61 3.84 -6.09
N LYS A 32 -0.70 3.88 -5.82
CA LYS A 32 -1.35 5.06 -5.23
C LYS A 32 -0.84 5.34 -3.82
N PHE A 33 -0.63 4.28 -3.02
CA PHE A 33 -0.07 4.40 -1.68
C PHE A 33 1.33 5.01 -1.69
N ILE A 34 2.24 4.47 -2.53
CA ILE A 34 3.59 5.01 -2.70
C ILE A 34 3.53 6.48 -3.11
N SER A 35 2.71 6.79 -4.12
CA SER A 35 2.56 8.14 -4.64
C SER A 35 2.05 9.12 -3.57
N TYR A 36 1.06 8.71 -2.76
CA TYR A 36 0.56 9.55 -1.68
C TYR A 36 1.62 9.77 -0.60
N TYR A 37 2.31 8.71 -0.17
CA TYR A 37 3.33 8.77 0.86
C TYR A 37 4.49 9.71 0.45
N GLU A 38 4.99 9.56 -0.77
CA GLU A 38 6.08 10.40 -1.30
C GLU A 38 5.70 11.86 -1.46
N ASN A 39 4.44 12.17 -1.77
CA ASN A 39 3.98 13.54 -1.97
C ASN A 39 3.60 14.26 -0.67
N ASN A 40 3.17 13.53 0.37
CA ASN A 40 2.57 14.15 1.56
C ASN A 40 3.34 13.90 2.87
N ILE A 41 4.11 12.80 2.96
CA ILE A 41 4.69 12.34 4.22
C ILE A 41 6.22 12.35 4.15
N GLY A 42 6.82 11.65 3.20
CA GLY A 42 8.26 11.54 3.09
C GLY A 42 8.72 10.47 2.10
N ASN A 43 10.01 10.11 2.12
CA ASN A 43 10.56 9.11 1.20
C ASN A 43 10.12 7.69 1.59
N ILE A 44 9.50 6.94 0.67
CA ILE A 44 9.03 5.57 0.92
C ILE A 44 10.15 4.59 1.33
N ASP A 45 11.40 4.84 0.91
CA ASP A 45 12.57 4.05 1.30
C ASP A 45 12.93 4.20 2.79
N SER A 46 12.26 5.11 3.52
CA SER A 46 12.44 5.27 4.96
C SER A 46 11.67 4.25 5.80
N ILE A 47 10.68 3.55 5.22
CA ILE A 47 9.89 2.55 5.94
C ILE A 47 10.39 1.13 5.67
N THR A 48 10.01 0.20 6.55
CA THR A 48 10.38 -1.21 6.42
C THR A 48 9.40 -1.93 5.50
N GLU A 49 9.83 -3.04 4.88
CA GLU A 49 8.94 -3.85 4.04
C GLU A 49 7.73 -4.39 4.84
N GLU A 50 7.93 -4.78 6.10
CA GLU A 50 6.86 -5.22 6.99
C GLU A 50 5.81 -4.12 7.23
N HIS A 51 6.26 -2.89 7.47
CA HIS A 51 5.36 -1.75 7.66
C HIS A 51 4.57 -1.46 6.39
N PHE A 52 5.25 -1.50 5.24
CA PHE A 52 4.61 -1.34 3.94
C PHE A 52 3.55 -2.42 3.69
N ASP A 53 3.88 -3.69 3.91
CA ASP A 53 2.97 -4.83 3.73
C ASP A 53 1.73 -4.71 4.64
N ASN A 54 1.91 -4.29 5.89
CA ASN A 54 0.79 -4.05 6.81
C ASN A 54 -0.14 -2.93 6.33
N MET A 55 0.42 -1.82 5.84
CA MET A 55 -0.37 -0.69 5.34
C MET A 55 -1.14 -1.03 4.06
N ILE A 56 -0.51 -1.72 3.10
CA ILE A 56 -1.20 -2.18 1.89
C ILE A 56 -2.31 -3.15 2.24
N SER A 57 -2.10 -4.06 3.20
CA SER A 57 -3.12 -5.00 3.64
C SER A 57 -4.33 -4.27 4.26
N ALA A 58 -4.09 -3.26 5.09
CA ALA A 58 -5.15 -2.42 5.66
C ALA A 58 -5.92 -1.65 4.58
N VAL A 59 -5.23 -1.11 3.57
CA VAL A 59 -5.89 -0.42 2.43
C VAL A 59 -6.75 -1.42 1.65
N TYR A 60 -6.25 -2.64 1.46
CA TYR A 60 -6.94 -3.68 0.72
C TYR A 60 -8.22 -4.15 1.42
N GLU A 61 -8.16 -4.39 2.74
CA GLU A 61 -9.31 -4.76 3.55
C GLU A 61 -10.40 -3.68 3.49
N ARG A 62 -10.03 -2.42 3.74
CA ARG A 62 -10.99 -1.30 3.66
C ARG A 62 -11.54 -1.09 2.25
N TYR A 63 -10.73 -1.31 1.22
CA TYR A 63 -11.17 -1.16 -0.17
C TYR A 63 -12.21 -2.22 -0.57
N ILE A 64 -12.01 -3.47 -0.17
CA ILE A 64 -12.97 -4.56 -0.41
C ILE A 64 -14.27 -4.35 0.36
N GLU A 65 -14.19 -3.81 1.58
CA GLU A 65 -15.36 -3.45 2.38
C GLU A 65 -16.11 -2.22 1.85
N SER A 66 -15.48 -1.43 0.99
CA SER A 66 -16.08 -0.24 0.39
C SER A 66 -16.84 -0.61 -0.89
N ASP A 67 -18.15 -0.30 -0.94
CA ASP A 67 -19.01 -0.52 -2.12
C ASP A 67 -18.70 0.45 -3.28
N SER A 68 -17.72 1.35 -3.14
CA SER A 68 -17.40 2.36 -4.15
C SER A 68 -15.92 2.39 -4.48
N ALA A 69 -15.61 2.22 -5.78
CA ALA A 69 -14.26 2.26 -6.32
C ALA A 69 -13.56 3.62 -6.16
N ASP A 70 -14.31 4.70 -5.88
CA ASP A 70 -13.80 6.07 -5.80
C ASP A 70 -13.22 6.45 -4.42
N ILE A 71 -13.22 5.54 -3.44
CA ILE A 71 -12.81 5.83 -2.05
C ILE A 71 -11.32 5.50 -1.80
N LEU A 72 -10.60 4.96 -2.80
CA LEU A 72 -9.25 4.46 -2.58
C LEU A 72 -8.26 5.53 -2.06
N ASP A 73 -8.33 6.75 -2.59
CA ASP A 73 -7.42 7.82 -2.16
C ASP A 73 -7.71 8.26 -0.71
N GLU A 74 -8.99 8.30 -0.32
CA GLU A 74 -9.42 8.60 1.06
C GLU A 74 -9.03 7.48 2.04
N ILE A 75 -9.14 6.21 1.63
CA ILE A 75 -8.70 5.07 2.45
C ILE A 75 -7.19 5.15 2.73
N ILE A 76 -6.39 5.46 1.70
CA ILE A 76 -4.94 5.60 1.82
C ILE A 76 -4.59 6.75 2.76
N GLU A 77 -5.23 7.91 2.58
CA GLU A 77 -5.04 9.08 3.45
C GLU A 77 -5.38 8.75 4.92
N ASN A 78 -6.53 8.12 5.17
CA ASN A 78 -6.96 7.77 6.52
C ASN A 78 -5.99 6.81 7.21
N ILE A 79 -5.56 5.75 6.52
CA ILE A 79 -4.63 4.76 7.07
C ILE A 79 -3.28 5.41 7.44
N LEU A 80 -2.76 6.26 6.56
CA LEU A 80 -1.48 6.93 6.81
C LEU A 80 -1.58 7.99 7.92
N ASN A 81 -2.71 8.69 8.02
CA ASN A 81 -2.97 9.63 9.11
C ASN A 81 -3.13 8.89 10.46
N GLU A 82 -3.80 7.75 10.47
CA GLU A 82 -3.93 6.90 11.66
C GLU A 82 -2.56 6.38 12.13
N ASP A 83 -1.69 5.95 11.22
CA ASP A 83 -0.32 5.49 11.55
C ASP A 83 0.53 6.63 12.15
N SER A 84 0.40 7.86 11.62
CA SER A 84 1.13 9.03 12.12
C SER A 84 0.78 9.43 13.57
N LEU A 85 -0.37 8.97 14.09
CA LEU A 85 -0.80 9.21 15.48
C LEU A 85 -0.27 8.17 16.47
N VAL A 86 0.34 7.08 15.99
CA VAL A 86 0.81 5.95 16.80
C VAL A 86 2.28 6.09 17.20
N TRP A 87 3.00 7.10 16.69
CA TRP A 87 4.45 7.33 16.91
C TRP A 87 4.79 8.66 17.59
#